data_AF-A0A178Y595-F1
#
_entry.id   AF-A0A178Y595-F1
#
_cell.length_a   1.000
_cell.length_b   1.000
_cell.length_c   1.000
_cell.angle_alpha   90.00
_cell.angle_beta   90.00
_cell.angle_gamma   90.00
#
_symmetry.space_group_name_H-M   'P 1'
#
loop_
_entity.id
_entity.type
_entity.pdbx_description
1 polymer ?
#
loop_
_entity_poly.entity_id
_entity_poly.type
_entity_poly.pdbx_seq_one_letter_code
_entity_poly.pdbx_strand_id
1 'polypeptide(L)'
;MIVGDPGCFALESEFIQAVPRLSQMAPGFFIIHVGGKAYGVREPDASMLGRSFHEVGDRLNRQGNHSAVFGPEHEGCSIAAAYLASFYCEEPRHDDFLGLSQAALREALISNAIIWAPDGDEAFDDGSHVLQFDIGDKVRIIAFKNTEDPADMPETLAEQWLDADDFYDVLERWHRLFKRRWERALA
;
A
#
# COMPACT_ATOMS: atom_id res chain seq x y z
N MET A 1 -6.01 15.17 6.33
CA MET A 1 -4.59 15.61 6.28
C MET A 1 -3.99 14.93 5.08
N ILE A 2 -3.35 15.68 4.17
CA ILE A 2 -2.73 15.12 2.96
C ILE A 2 -1.24 15.52 2.98
N VAL A 3 -0.36 14.56 2.70
CA VAL A 3 1.09 14.76 2.60
C VAL A 3 1.58 14.13 1.29
N GLY A 4 2.24 14.93 0.45
CA GLY A 4 2.66 14.53 -0.90
C GLY A 4 1.82 15.22 -1.99
N ASP A 5 1.90 14.70 -3.20
CA ASP A 5 1.12 15.14 -4.36
C ASP A 5 0.19 14.00 -4.82
N PRO A 6 -1.15 14.13 -4.69
CA PRO A 6 -2.09 13.10 -5.13
C PRO A 6 -1.96 12.72 -6.61
N GLY A 7 -1.44 13.61 -7.46
CA GLY A 7 -1.17 13.32 -8.87
C GLY A 7 -0.02 12.33 -9.09
N CYS A 8 0.89 12.21 -8.12
CA CYS A 8 2.05 11.32 -8.16
C CYS A 8 1.93 10.29 -7.02
N PHE A 9 2.25 10.71 -5.79
CA PHE A 9 2.10 9.91 -4.58
C PHE A 9 1.78 10.81 -3.38
N ALA A 10 0.75 10.43 -2.63
CA ALA A 10 0.42 11.09 -1.37
C ALA A 10 -0.21 10.13 -0.38
N LEU A 11 -0.01 10.41 0.91
CA LEU A 11 -0.75 9.79 1.99
C LEU A 11 -1.78 10.78 2.52
N GLU A 12 -3.02 10.32 2.62
CA GLU A 12 -4.12 11.06 3.18
C GLU A 12 -4.68 10.32 4.40
N SER A 13 -4.94 11.06 5.48
CA SER A 13 -5.64 10.50 6.63
C SER A 13 -6.44 11.56 7.39
N GLU A 14 -7.52 11.12 8.01
CA GLU A 14 -8.29 11.91 8.96
C GLU A 14 -8.79 11.01 10.07
N PHE A 15 -8.92 11.57 11.27
CA PHE A 15 -9.46 10.84 12.41
C PHE A 15 -10.50 11.67 13.15
N ILE A 16 -11.48 10.98 13.73
CA ILE A 16 -12.59 11.59 14.47
C ILE A 16 -12.12 12.01 15.86
N GLN A 17 -11.54 11.07 16.61
CA GLN A 17 -11.10 11.29 17.99
C GLN A 17 -9.81 10.52 18.28
N ALA A 18 -8.87 11.14 18.98
CA ALA A 18 -7.68 10.43 19.44
C ALA A 18 -8.02 9.54 20.63
N VAL A 19 -7.46 8.33 20.65
CA VAL A 19 -7.49 7.40 21.77
C VAL A 19 -6.06 7.12 22.25
N PRO A 20 -5.83 6.97 23.57
CA PRO A 20 -4.47 6.87 24.13
C PRO A 20 -3.76 5.54 23.84
N ARG A 21 -4.46 4.53 23.33
CA ARG A 21 -3.88 3.22 23.02
C ARG A 21 -3.12 3.27 21.69
N LEU A 22 -1.81 3.02 21.73
CA LEU A 22 -0.96 3.06 20.53
C LEU A 22 -1.40 2.10 19.42
N SER A 23 -1.86 0.89 19.74
CA SER A 23 -2.34 -0.06 18.73
C SER A 23 -3.61 0.40 17.98
N GLN A 24 -4.29 1.41 18.51
CA GLN A 24 -5.55 1.93 18.00
C GLN A 24 -5.38 3.33 17.41
N MET A 25 -4.69 4.21 18.13
CA MET A 25 -4.47 5.64 17.91
C MET A 25 -5.75 6.45 17.70
N ALA A 26 -6.51 6.22 16.65
CA ALA A 26 -7.76 6.91 16.39
C ALA A 26 -8.60 6.15 15.34
N PRO A 27 -9.94 6.09 15.47
CA PRO A 27 -10.81 5.75 14.35
C PRO A 27 -10.76 6.86 13.28
N GLY A 28 -10.70 6.46 12.02
CA GLY A 28 -10.47 7.36 10.90
C GLY A 28 -10.45 6.64 9.55
N PHE A 29 -9.95 7.34 8.53
CA PHE A 29 -9.55 6.73 7.27
C PHE A 29 -8.09 6.98 6.95
N PHE A 30 -7.55 6.08 6.12
CA PHE A 30 -6.22 6.16 5.54
C PHE A 30 -6.32 5.85 4.05
N ILE A 31 -5.88 6.78 3.21
CA ILE A 31 -5.94 6.68 1.75
C ILE A 31 -4.53 6.83 1.20
N ILE A 32 -4.15 5.92 0.30
CA ILE A 32 -2.95 6.02 -0.50
C ILE A 32 -3.34 6.57 -1.86
N HIS A 33 -2.72 7.67 -2.28
CA HIS A 33 -2.89 8.23 -3.61
C HIS A 33 -1.72 7.82 -4.49
N VAL A 34 -2.01 7.30 -5.69
CA VAL A 34 -1.02 6.92 -6.69
C VAL A 34 -1.52 7.35 -8.07
N GLY A 35 -0.75 8.17 -8.79
CA GLY A 35 -1.06 8.56 -10.16
C GLY A 35 -2.42 9.24 -10.35
N GLY A 36 -2.88 10.03 -9.37
CA GLY A 36 -4.19 10.70 -9.39
C GLY A 36 -5.37 9.83 -8.95
N LYS A 37 -5.14 8.56 -8.59
CA LYS A 37 -6.17 7.64 -8.08
C LYS A 37 -6.02 7.44 -6.57
N ALA A 38 -7.13 7.18 -5.89
CA ALA A 38 -7.21 6.97 -4.46
C ALA A 38 -7.50 5.50 -4.15
N TYR A 39 -6.77 4.95 -3.18
CA TYR A 39 -6.84 3.55 -2.75
C TYR A 39 -7.08 3.49 -1.25
N GLY A 40 -8.17 2.84 -0.86
CA GLY A 40 -8.67 2.72 0.50
C GLY A 40 -10.07 3.30 0.71
N VAL A 41 -10.67 2.97 1.84
CA VAL A 41 -12.04 3.35 2.20
C VAL A 41 -12.05 4.75 2.83
N ARG A 42 -12.71 5.71 2.17
CA ARG A 42 -12.83 7.09 2.67
C ARG A 42 -14.09 7.28 3.52
N GLU A 43 -14.15 6.58 4.64
CA GLU A 43 -15.22 6.73 5.64
C GLU A 43 -14.65 7.15 7.01
N PRO A 44 -15.33 7.99 7.79
CA PRO A 44 -14.78 8.54 9.05
C PRO A 44 -14.35 7.49 10.08
N ASP A 45 -14.89 6.28 10.01
CA ASP A 45 -14.66 5.14 10.89
C ASP A 45 -14.18 3.89 10.13
N ALA A 46 -13.62 4.07 8.94
CA ALA A 46 -13.15 3.00 8.07
C ALA A 46 -12.08 2.09 8.71
N SER A 47 -11.24 2.61 9.62
CA SER A 47 -10.23 1.81 10.31
C SER A 47 -9.72 2.47 11.59
N MET A 48 -9.06 1.67 12.42
CA MET A 48 -8.19 2.13 13.49
C MET A 48 -6.81 2.47 12.93
N LEU A 49 -6.50 3.77 12.82
CA LEU A 49 -5.29 4.29 12.18
C LEU A 49 -3.98 3.90 12.85
N GLY A 50 -4.03 3.30 14.04
CA GLY A 50 -2.86 2.69 14.66
C GLY A 50 -2.20 1.65 13.74
N ARG A 51 -2.99 0.86 12.98
CA ARG A 51 -2.41 -0.11 12.03
C ARG A 51 -1.66 0.58 10.91
N SER A 52 -2.31 1.49 10.19
CA SER A 52 -1.68 2.24 9.09
C SER A 52 -0.47 3.06 9.57
N PHE A 53 -0.52 3.60 10.79
CA PHE A 53 0.62 4.30 11.38
C PHE A 53 1.84 3.41 11.57
N HIS A 54 1.66 2.23 12.16
CA HIS A 54 2.77 1.29 12.37
C HIS A 54 3.28 0.73 11.04
N GLU A 55 2.40 0.44 10.08
CA GLU A 55 2.80 -0.01 8.75
C GLU A 55 3.71 1.02 8.05
N VAL A 56 3.34 2.30 8.06
CA VAL A 56 4.22 3.36 7.52
C VAL A 56 5.55 3.40 8.28
N GLY A 57 5.53 3.26 9.60
CA GLY A 57 6.73 3.19 10.42
C GLY A 57 7.64 1.99 10.08
N ASP A 58 7.05 0.82 9.86
CA ASP A 58 7.76 -0.40 9.51
C ASP A 58 8.39 -0.31 8.11
N ARG A 59 7.71 0.34 7.16
CA ARG A 59 8.26 0.65 5.83
C ARG A 59 9.45 1.59 5.90
N LEU A 60 9.36 2.66 6.70
CA LEU A 60 10.50 3.54 6.96
C LEU A 60 11.70 2.76 7.52
N ASN A 61 11.47 1.83 8.45
CA ASN A 61 12.52 1.00 9.03
C ASN A 61 13.12 -0.02 8.04
N ARG A 62 12.37 -0.38 6.99
CA ARG A 62 12.75 -1.37 5.98
C ARG A 62 13.18 -0.75 4.66
N GLN A 63 13.38 0.57 4.60
CA GLN A 63 13.83 1.28 3.41
C GLN A 63 14.97 0.56 2.69
N GLY A 64 14.78 0.30 1.39
CA GLY A 64 15.72 -0.41 0.53
C GLY A 64 15.58 -1.94 0.54
N ASN A 65 14.69 -2.51 1.36
CA ASN A 65 14.51 -3.96 1.50
C ASN A 65 13.19 -4.47 0.90
N HIS A 66 12.36 -3.60 0.30
CA HIS A 66 11.15 -4.01 -0.40
C HIS A 66 11.47 -4.53 -1.82
N SER A 67 12.36 -5.52 -1.92
CA SER A 67 12.88 -5.97 -3.22
C SER A 67 12.01 -7.05 -3.86
N ALA A 68 11.73 -6.92 -5.16
CA ALA A 68 11.13 -8.01 -5.94
C ALA A 68 12.13 -9.15 -6.17
N VAL A 69 11.61 -10.38 -6.27
CA VAL A 69 12.36 -11.57 -6.72
C VAL A 69 12.31 -11.75 -8.25
N PHE A 70 11.53 -10.93 -8.93
CA PHE A 70 11.38 -10.85 -10.38
C PHE A 70 11.94 -9.51 -10.88
N GLY A 71 12.25 -9.42 -12.17
CA GLY A 71 12.89 -8.24 -12.74
C GLY A 71 11.96 -7.02 -12.86
N PRO A 72 12.52 -5.79 -12.86
CA PRO A 72 11.74 -4.56 -12.96
C PRO A 72 11.03 -4.38 -14.32
N GLU A 73 11.39 -5.17 -15.33
CA GLU A 73 10.85 -5.13 -16.69
C GLU A 73 9.40 -5.62 -16.81
N HIS A 74 8.88 -6.36 -15.82
CA HIS A 74 7.49 -6.80 -15.83
C HIS A 74 6.53 -5.61 -15.74
N GLU A 75 5.51 -5.60 -16.60
CA GLU A 75 4.49 -4.54 -16.60
C GLU A 75 3.63 -4.59 -15.33
N GLY A 76 3.18 -3.43 -14.85
CA GLY A 76 2.39 -3.33 -13.62
C GLY A 76 1.10 -4.17 -13.68
N CYS A 77 0.44 -4.21 -14.84
CA CYS A 77 -0.74 -5.06 -15.07
C CYS A 77 -0.42 -6.55 -14.90
N SER A 78 0.72 -7.03 -15.41
CA SER A 78 1.14 -8.43 -15.25
C SER A 78 1.44 -8.76 -13.79
N ILE A 79 2.09 -7.84 -13.06
CA ILE A 79 2.36 -8.00 -11.62
C ILE A 79 1.04 -8.03 -10.83
N ALA A 80 0.12 -7.12 -11.11
CA ALA A 80 -1.19 -7.07 -10.45
C ALA A 80 -2.03 -8.34 -10.73
N ALA A 81 -2.04 -8.81 -11.98
CA ALA A 81 -2.72 -10.05 -12.34
C ALA A 81 -2.10 -11.27 -11.65
N ALA A 82 -0.77 -11.38 -11.63
CA ALA A 82 -0.06 -12.45 -10.92
C ALA A 82 -0.30 -12.40 -9.41
N TYR A 83 -0.34 -11.19 -8.82
CA TYR A 83 -0.72 -10.98 -7.43
C TYR A 83 -2.13 -11.53 -7.16
N LEU A 84 -3.14 -11.06 -7.91
CA LEU A 84 -4.54 -11.45 -7.69
C LEU A 84 -4.74 -12.96 -7.89
N ALA A 85 -4.21 -13.51 -8.97
CA ALA A 85 -4.24 -14.95 -9.22
C ALA A 85 -3.56 -15.73 -8.10
N SER A 86 -2.43 -15.23 -7.59
CA SER A 86 -1.73 -15.91 -6.51
C SER A 86 -2.52 -15.88 -5.22
N PHE A 87 -3.13 -14.75 -4.82
CA PHE A 87 -3.81 -14.59 -3.53
C PHE A 87 -5.26 -15.05 -3.50
N TYR A 88 -6.01 -14.95 -4.61
CA TYR A 88 -7.46 -15.11 -4.63
C TYR A 88 -7.97 -16.26 -5.49
N CYS A 89 -7.12 -16.89 -6.34
CA CYS A 89 -7.53 -18.07 -7.09
C CYS A 89 -7.09 -19.36 -6.37
N GLU A 90 -8.08 -20.23 -6.07
CA GLU A 90 -7.84 -21.53 -5.43
C GLU A 90 -7.25 -22.56 -6.39
N GLU A 91 -7.65 -22.52 -7.65
CA GLU A 91 -7.11 -23.37 -8.71
C GLU A 91 -6.12 -22.55 -9.53
N PRO A 92 -4.81 -22.87 -9.49
CA PRO A 92 -3.84 -22.22 -10.35
C PRO A 92 -4.20 -22.58 -11.79
N ARG A 93 -4.70 -21.59 -12.52
CA ARG A 93 -4.65 -21.62 -13.98
C ARG A 93 -3.17 -21.74 -14.38
N HIS A 94 -2.89 -22.28 -15.56
CA HIS A 94 -1.54 -22.41 -16.11
C HIS A 94 -0.91 -21.04 -16.43
N ASP A 95 -0.88 -20.15 -15.45
CA ASP A 95 -0.45 -18.77 -15.56
C ASP A 95 1.00 -18.68 -15.11
N ASP A 96 1.80 -17.98 -15.91
CA ASP A 96 3.18 -17.64 -15.59
C ASP A 96 3.19 -16.59 -14.46
N PHE A 97 3.60 -16.99 -13.25
CA PHE A 97 3.72 -16.09 -12.09
C PHE A 97 5.05 -15.34 -12.14
N LEU A 98 5.34 -14.67 -13.26
CA LEU A 98 6.57 -13.90 -13.48
C LEU A 98 7.83 -14.78 -13.41
N GLY A 99 7.76 -15.99 -13.99
CA GLY A 99 8.83 -16.99 -13.94
C GLY A 99 8.91 -17.79 -12.64
N LEU A 100 7.97 -17.62 -11.72
CA LEU A 100 7.94 -18.28 -10.41
C LEU A 100 6.79 -19.28 -10.29
N SER A 101 6.80 -20.06 -9.22
CA SER A 101 5.60 -20.77 -8.75
C SER A 101 4.69 -19.82 -7.97
N GLN A 102 3.39 -20.12 -7.92
CA GLN A 102 2.42 -19.37 -7.12
C GLN A 102 2.86 -19.22 -5.65
N ALA A 103 3.38 -20.30 -5.06
CA ALA A 103 3.86 -20.30 -3.68
C ALA A 103 5.09 -19.42 -3.49
N ALA A 104 6.06 -19.48 -4.42
CA ALA A 104 7.27 -18.67 -4.37
C ALA A 104 6.96 -17.17 -4.55
N LEU A 105 6.01 -16.81 -5.43
CA LEU A 105 5.56 -15.44 -5.59
C LEU A 105 4.92 -14.92 -4.30
N ARG A 106 3.96 -15.66 -3.72
CA ARG A 106 3.31 -15.30 -2.44
C ARG A 106 4.34 -15.12 -1.32
N GLU A 107 5.24 -16.09 -1.15
CA GLU A 107 6.27 -16.04 -0.14
C GLU A 107 7.18 -14.82 -0.30
N ALA A 108 7.59 -14.51 -1.53
CA ALA A 108 8.43 -13.33 -1.80
C ALA A 108 7.71 -12.02 -1.50
N LEU A 109 6.43 -11.89 -1.90
CA LEU A 109 5.64 -10.69 -1.65
C LEU A 109 5.44 -10.42 -0.15
N ILE A 110 5.22 -11.48 0.64
CA ILE A 110 5.02 -11.39 2.09
C ILE A 110 6.35 -11.15 2.81
N SER A 111 7.38 -11.95 2.53
CA SER A 111 8.66 -11.90 3.24
C SER A 111 9.42 -10.59 3.04
N ASN A 112 9.29 -9.97 1.85
CA ASN A 112 9.89 -8.67 1.54
C ASN A 112 8.96 -7.48 1.86
N ALA A 113 7.82 -7.73 2.51
CA ALA A 113 6.83 -6.72 2.89
C ALA A 113 6.46 -5.77 1.73
N ILE A 114 6.28 -6.33 0.54
CA ILE A 114 5.92 -5.57 -0.66
C ILE A 114 4.50 -5.02 -0.55
N ILE A 115 3.61 -5.73 0.16
CA ILE A 115 2.19 -5.42 0.30
C ILE A 115 1.97 -4.47 1.47
N TRP A 116 1.31 -3.33 1.24
CA TRP A 116 1.03 -2.29 2.26
C TRP A 116 0.00 -2.67 3.32
N ALA A 117 -0.85 -3.67 3.10
CA ALA A 117 -1.82 -4.12 4.09
C ALA A 117 -2.19 -5.59 3.86
N PRO A 118 -1.27 -6.52 4.14
CA PRO A 118 -1.50 -7.94 3.87
C PRO A 118 -2.59 -8.57 4.76
N ASP A 119 -2.96 -7.90 5.86
CA ASP A 119 -3.68 -8.52 6.99
C ASP A 119 -5.18 -8.14 7.07
N GLY A 120 -5.77 -7.62 6.00
CA GLY A 120 -7.20 -7.29 5.96
C GLY A 120 -7.59 -6.16 6.93
N ASP A 121 -6.84 -5.05 6.88
CA ASP A 121 -7.28 -3.81 7.50
C ASP A 121 -8.49 -3.26 6.73
N GLU A 122 -9.58 -2.97 7.43
CA GLU A 122 -10.83 -2.40 6.87
C GLU A 122 -10.56 -1.14 6.03
N ALA A 123 -9.43 -0.46 6.27
CA ALA A 123 -8.94 0.64 5.45
C ALA A 123 -8.84 0.32 3.95
N PHE A 124 -8.73 -0.96 3.55
CA PHE A 124 -8.61 -1.39 2.15
C PHE A 124 -9.70 -2.38 1.71
N ASP A 125 -10.82 -2.44 2.44
CA ASP A 125 -11.96 -3.31 2.09
C ASP A 125 -12.72 -2.85 0.83
N ASP A 126 -12.32 -1.73 0.21
CA ASP A 126 -12.78 -1.32 -1.12
C ASP A 126 -12.13 -2.11 -2.28
N GLY A 127 -11.44 -3.20 -1.95
CA GLY A 127 -10.70 -4.05 -2.88
C GLY A 127 -9.31 -3.51 -3.24
N SER A 128 -8.86 -2.41 -2.64
CA SER A 128 -7.59 -1.79 -2.99
C SER A 128 -6.38 -2.62 -2.56
N HIS A 129 -5.39 -2.67 -3.43
CA HIS A 129 -4.07 -3.23 -3.16
C HIS A 129 -3.00 -2.24 -3.56
N VAL A 130 -1.97 -2.12 -2.74
CA VAL A 130 -0.80 -1.29 -3.01
C VAL A 130 0.46 -2.12 -2.78
N LEU A 131 1.28 -2.21 -3.82
CA LEU A 131 2.56 -2.89 -3.86
C LEU A 131 3.68 -1.87 -3.98
N GLN A 132 4.73 -2.04 -3.19
CA GLN A 132 5.93 -1.21 -3.21
C GLN A 132 7.15 -2.05 -3.53
N PHE A 133 7.97 -1.56 -4.45
CA PHE A 133 9.25 -2.17 -4.80
C PHE A 133 10.38 -1.14 -4.72
N ASP A 134 11.41 -1.43 -3.93
CA ASP A 134 12.64 -0.64 -3.90
C ASP A 134 13.60 -1.16 -4.97
N ILE A 135 13.96 -0.30 -5.93
CA ILE A 135 14.76 -0.65 -7.10
C ILE A 135 15.86 0.41 -7.28
N GLY A 136 17.02 0.15 -6.67
CA GLY A 136 18.14 1.09 -6.71
C GLY A 136 17.80 2.40 -5.97
N ASP A 137 17.87 3.51 -6.69
CA ASP A 137 17.51 4.86 -6.21
C ASP A 137 16.05 5.23 -6.46
N LYS A 138 15.24 4.27 -6.96
CA LYS A 138 13.82 4.46 -7.24
C LYS A 138 12.94 3.57 -6.37
N VAL A 139 11.72 4.04 -6.16
CA VAL A 139 10.61 3.24 -5.65
C VAL A 139 9.55 3.12 -6.73
N ARG A 140 9.19 1.89 -7.07
CA ARG A 140 8.06 1.59 -7.95
C ARG A 140 6.84 1.28 -7.08
N ILE A 141 5.76 2.01 -7.27
CA ILE A 141 4.47 1.73 -6.63
C ILE A 141 3.48 1.31 -7.69
N ILE A 142 2.80 0.19 -7.42
CA ILE A 142 1.70 -0.32 -8.22
C ILE A 142 0.48 -0.42 -7.31
N ALA A 143 -0.58 0.30 -7.64
CA ALA A 143 -1.84 0.27 -6.92
C ALA A 143 -2.98 -0.08 -7.86
N PHE A 144 -3.91 -0.93 -7.42
CA PHE A 144 -5.02 -1.42 -8.22
C PHE A 144 -6.15 -1.89 -7.30
N LYS A 145 -7.31 -2.20 -7.86
CA LYS A 145 -8.44 -2.78 -7.13
C LYS A 145 -8.73 -4.20 -7.62
N ASN A 146 -9.03 -5.09 -6.69
CA ASN A 146 -9.66 -6.37 -6.95
C ASN A 146 -11.15 -6.12 -7.21
N THR A 147 -11.52 -6.07 -8.49
CA THR A 147 -12.88 -5.83 -8.97
C THR A 147 -13.65 -7.15 -9.12
N GLU A 148 -14.98 -7.08 -9.19
CA GLU A 148 -15.82 -8.26 -9.44
C GLU A 148 -15.51 -8.89 -10.83
N ASP A 149 -15.26 -8.05 -11.84
CA ASP A 149 -14.77 -8.47 -13.15
C ASP A 149 -13.26 -8.20 -13.26
N PRO A 150 -12.40 -9.23 -13.40
CA PRO A 150 -10.97 -9.06 -13.62
C PRO A 150 -10.62 -8.20 -14.84
N ALA A 151 -11.52 -8.07 -15.83
CA ALA A 151 -11.32 -7.23 -17.00
C ALA A 151 -11.28 -5.72 -16.66
N ASP A 152 -11.85 -5.32 -15.51
CA ASP A 152 -11.89 -3.92 -15.07
C ASP A 152 -10.63 -3.50 -14.31
N MET A 153 -9.84 -4.47 -13.80
CA MET A 153 -8.64 -4.19 -13.00
C MET A 153 -7.66 -3.21 -13.68
N PRO A 154 -7.34 -3.32 -14.99
CA PRO A 154 -6.46 -2.37 -15.67
C PRO A 154 -6.94 -0.92 -15.61
N GLU A 155 -8.26 -0.68 -15.56
CA GLU A 155 -8.81 0.68 -15.44
C GLU A 155 -8.60 1.26 -14.04
N THR A 156 -8.48 0.40 -13.03
CA THR A 156 -8.20 0.81 -11.64
C THR A 156 -6.72 0.95 -11.35
N LEU A 157 -5.86 0.38 -12.19
CA LEU A 157 -4.42 0.36 -11.97
C LEU A 157 -3.79 1.74 -12.11
N ALA A 158 -2.93 2.11 -11.17
CA ALA A 158 -1.99 3.20 -11.26
C ALA A 158 -0.60 2.67 -10.94
N GLU A 159 0.36 3.11 -11.73
CA GLU A 159 1.77 2.79 -11.54
C GLU A 159 2.56 4.09 -11.51
N GLN A 160 3.50 4.21 -10.58
CA GLN A 160 4.42 5.33 -10.47
C GLN A 160 5.83 4.85 -10.17
N TRP A 161 6.80 5.58 -10.73
CA TRP A 161 8.22 5.45 -10.43
C TRP A 161 8.69 6.75 -9.80
N LEU A 162 9.15 6.69 -8.56
CA LEU A 162 9.52 7.84 -7.76
C LEU A 162 10.99 7.74 -7.38
N ASP A 163 11.65 8.88 -7.22
CA ASP A 163 12.92 8.92 -6.48
C ASP A 163 12.68 8.40 -5.06
N ALA A 164 13.59 7.53 -4.57
CA ALA A 164 13.45 6.93 -3.26
C ALA A 164 13.39 8.00 -2.17
N ASP A 165 14.23 9.02 -2.25
CA ASP A 165 14.24 10.13 -1.29
C ASP A 165 12.89 10.86 -1.24
N ASP A 166 12.27 11.12 -2.40
CA ASP A 166 10.97 11.79 -2.48
C ASP A 166 9.85 10.91 -1.91
N PHE A 167 9.87 9.62 -2.21
CA PHE A 167 8.90 8.67 -1.68
C PHE A 167 8.99 8.55 -0.15
N TYR A 168 10.19 8.35 0.38
CA TYR A 168 10.39 8.18 1.82
C TYR A 168 10.21 9.49 2.60
N ASP A 169 10.46 10.68 2.00
CA ASP A 169 10.11 11.98 2.61
C ASP A 169 8.60 12.09 2.85
N VAL A 170 7.77 11.65 1.90
CA VAL A 170 6.31 11.64 2.07
C VAL A 170 5.90 10.76 3.27
N LEU A 171 6.49 9.57 3.39
CA LEU A 171 6.23 8.65 4.51
C LEU A 171 6.65 9.27 5.85
N GLU A 172 7.88 9.78 5.94
CA GLU A 172 8.42 10.35 7.17
C GLU A 172 7.60 11.57 7.61
N ARG A 173 7.26 12.46 6.67
CA ARG A 173 6.45 13.64 6.96
C ARG A 173 5.06 13.27 7.42
N TRP A 174 4.39 12.33 6.75
CA TRP A 174 3.07 11.86 7.17
C TRP A 174 3.13 11.26 8.58
N HIS A 175 4.07 10.34 8.82
CA HIS A 175 4.23 9.67 10.12
C HIS A 175 4.46 10.67 11.25
N ARG A 176 5.37 11.63 11.04
CA ARG A 176 5.65 12.70 12.02
C ARG A 176 4.46 13.61 12.26
N LEU A 177 3.76 14.06 11.21
CA LEU A 177 2.62 14.97 11.34
C LEU A 177 1.41 14.28 12.00
N PHE A 178 1.15 13.02 11.64
CA PHE A 178 0.10 12.22 12.25
C PHE A 178 0.32 12.07 13.75
N LYS A 179 1.53 11.63 14.15
CA LYS A 179 1.90 11.46 15.56
C LYS A 179 1.70 12.74 16.36
N ARG A 180 2.19 13.87 15.85
CA ARG A 180 2.03 15.19 16.51
C ARG A 180 0.56 15.60 16.64
N ARG A 181 -0.26 15.37 15.61
CA ARG A 181 -1.69 15.67 15.64
C ARG A 181 -2.42 14.81 16.67
N TRP A 182 -2.08 13.52 16.73
CA TRP A 182 -2.63 12.58 17.71
C TRP A 182 -2.23 12.95 19.15
N GLU A 183 -0.95 13.19 19.43
CA GLU A 183 -0.46 13.62 20.75
C GLU A 183 -1.13 14.91 21.22
N ARG A 184 -1.29 15.89 20.32
CA ARG A 184 -1.98 17.15 20.62
C ARG A 184 -3.47 16.96 20.93
N ALA A 185 -4.12 16.00 20.30
CA ALA A 185 -5.54 15.73 20.53
C ALA A 185 -5.81 14.96 21.85
N LEU A 186 -4.78 14.36 22.45
CA LEU A 186 -4.85 13.70 23.76
C LEU A 186 -4.52 14.62 24.94
N ALA A 187 -3.92 15.78 24.68
CA ALA A 187 -3.53 16.79 25.67
C ALA A 187 -4.70 17.69 26.05
#